data_AF-A0A814PUB5-F1
#
_entry.id   AF-A0A814PUB5-F1
#
_cell.length_a   1.000
_cell.length_b   1.000
_cell.length_c   1.000
_cell.angle_alpha   90.00
_cell.angle_beta   90.00
_cell.angle_gamma   90.00
#
_symmetry.space_group_name_H-M   'P 1'
#
loop_
_entity.id
_entity.type
_entity.pdbx_description
1 polymer ?
#
loop_
_entity_poly.entity_id
_entity_poly.type
_entity_poly.pdbx_seq_one_letter_code
_entity_poly.pdbx_strand_id
1 'polypeptide(L)'
;SKSRQFGLPVGDHVFKESYWDEKFKKVQKALPSLNGIGCRPFGLEPKVLARLYSIYCQPILNYGIEMCHIKKSKLKYYDKSQACIIKRNIGLSKFTKNTALLEALKVRSI
;
A
#
# COMPACT_ATOMS: atom_id res chain seq x y z
N SER A 1 12.39 -6.43 -25.22
CA SER A 1 12.58 -4.97 -25.08
C SER A 1 13.01 -4.64 -23.66
N LYS A 2 13.82 -3.58 -23.46
CA LYS A 2 14.27 -3.11 -22.13
C LYS A 2 13.12 -2.99 -21.12
N SER A 3 11.92 -2.65 -21.57
CA SER A 3 10.72 -2.52 -20.74
C SER A 3 10.32 -3.79 -19.99
N ARG A 4 10.53 -4.99 -20.57
CA ARG A 4 10.24 -6.27 -19.87
C ARG A 4 11.29 -6.61 -18.81
N GLN A 5 12.55 -6.20 -19.01
CA GLN A 5 13.62 -6.38 -18.01
C GLN A 5 13.36 -5.58 -16.73
N PHE A 6 12.75 -4.39 -16.85
CA PHE A 6 12.35 -3.56 -15.70
C PHE A 6 10.95 -3.89 -15.16
N GLY A 7 10.28 -4.93 -15.68
CA GLY A 7 8.93 -5.31 -15.26
C GLY A 7 7.86 -4.25 -15.54
N LEU A 8 8.09 -3.37 -16.52
CA LEU A 8 7.15 -2.31 -16.87
C LEU A 8 5.95 -2.88 -17.63
N PRO A 9 4.71 -2.52 -17.26
CA PRO A 9 3.53 -2.97 -18.00
C PRO A 9 3.47 -2.27 -19.35
N VAL A 10 3.80 -3.00 -20.41
CA VAL A 10 3.67 -2.55 -21.80
C VAL A 10 2.38 -3.12 -22.37
N GLY A 11 1.37 -2.26 -22.50
CA GLY A 11 0.04 -2.61 -22.98
C GLY A 11 -0.87 -1.39 -22.98
N ASP A 12 -2.15 -1.60 -23.28
CA ASP A 12 -3.17 -0.56 -23.20
C ASP A 12 -3.43 -0.10 -21.75
N HIS A 13 -4.29 0.91 -21.60
CA HIS A 13 -4.63 1.48 -20.29
C HIS A 13 -5.27 0.45 -19.35
N VAL A 14 -6.11 -0.44 -19.89
CA VAL A 14 -6.83 -1.48 -19.14
C VAL A 14 -5.85 -2.54 -18.61
N PHE A 15 -4.89 -2.94 -19.42
CA PHE A 15 -3.81 -3.85 -19.04
C PHE A 15 -2.96 -3.25 -17.92
N LYS A 16 -2.57 -1.97 -18.03
CA LYS A 16 -1.78 -1.28 -17.00
C LYS A 16 -2.52 -1.16 -15.67
N GLU A 17 -3.82 -0.84 -15.70
CA GLU A 17 -4.65 -0.80 -14.49
C GLU A 17 -4.81 -2.20 -13.85
N SER A 18 -5.09 -3.23 -14.65
CA SER A 18 -5.24 -4.61 -14.18
C SER A 18 -3.94 -5.17 -13.58
N TYR A 19 -2.82 -4.94 -14.27
CA TYR A 19 -1.48 -5.29 -13.79
C TYR A 19 -1.20 -4.65 -12.43
N TRP A 20 -1.55 -3.37 -12.28
CA TRP A 20 -1.33 -2.66 -11.05
C TRP A 20 -2.24 -3.14 -9.91
N ASP A 21 -3.51 -3.43 -10.18
CA ASP A 21 -4.43 -4.02 -9.20
C ASP A 21 -3.91 -5.37 -8.68
N GLU A 22 -3.26 -6.18 -9.52
CA GLU A 22 -2.63 -7.43 -9.11
C GLU A 22 -1.43 -7.18 -8.16
N LYS A 23 -0.55 -6.24 -8.50
CA LYS A 23 0.59 -5.86 -7.66
C LYS A 23 0.15 -5.27 -6.34
N PHE A 24 -0.87 -4.41 -6.36
CA PHE A 24 -1.50 -3.85 -5.17
C PHE A 24 -1.99 -4.97 -4.24
N LYS A 25 -2.74 -5.94 -4.76
CA LYS A 25 -3.20 -7.11 -4.00
C LYS A 25 -2.04 -7.93 -3.41
N LYS A 26 -0.93 -8.07 -4.12
CA LYS A 26 0.27 -8.76 -3.61
C LYS A 26 0.89 -8.01 -2.42
N VAL A 27 1.03 -6.68 -2.50
CA VAL A 27 1.49 -5.84 -1.38
C VAL A 27 0.54 -5.96 -0.18
N GLN A 28 -0.78 -5.96 -0.42
CA GLN A 28 -1.76 -6.15 0.64
C GLN A 28 -1.64 -7.50 1.36
N LYS A 29 -1.27 -8.57 0.65
CA LYS A 29 -1.06 -9.91 1.21
C LYS A 29 0.29 -10.08 1.92
N ALA A 30 1.30 -9.30 1.52
CA ALA A 30 2.64 -9.38 2.11
C ALA A 30 2.68 -8.92 3.58
N LEU A 31 1.84 -7.96 3.97
CA LEU A 31 1.80 -7.49 5.36
C LEU A 31 1.32 -8.56 6.35
N PRO A 32 0.17 -9.23 6.13
CA PRO A 32 -0.25 -10.34 6.98
C PRO A 32 0.75 -11.49 7.06
N SER A 33 1.56 -11.75 6.03
CA SER A 33 2.60 -12.79 6.12
C SER A 33 3.70 -12.47 7.14
N LEU A 34 3.87 -11.21 7.53
CA LEU A 34 4.82 -10.80 8.56
C LEU A 34 4.27 -11.01 10.00
N ASN A 35 3.00 -11.39 10.15
CA ASN A 35 2.42 -11.65 11.47
C ASN A 35 3.15 -12.75 12.24
N GLY A 36 3.70 -13.75 11.52
CA GLY A 36 4.44 -14.88 12.12
C GLY A 36 5.76 -14.48 12.76
N ILE A 37 6.34 -13.34 12.36
CA ILE A 37 7.60 -12.80 12.90
C ILE A 37 7.36 -11.64 13.88
N GLY A 38 6.13 -11.47 14.37
CA GLY A 38 5.78 -10.44 15.36
C GLY A 38 5.27 -9.13 14.77
N CYS A 39 5.24 -8.94 13.45
CA CYS A 39 4.61 -7.78 12.80
C CYS A 39 3.09 -7.93 12.75
N ARG A 40 2.48 -8.06 13.94
CA ARG A 40 1.04 -8.25 14.13
C ARG A 40 0.48 -7.14 15.03
N PRO A 41 -0.85 -6.93 15.02
CA PRO A 41 -1.49 -6.04 15.97
C PRO A 41 -1.09 -6.40 17.40
N PHE A 42 -0.71 -5.38 18.19
CA PHE A 42 -0.24 -5.53 19.58
C PHE A 42 1.09 -6.29 19.77
N GLY A 43 1.74 -6.74 18.69
CA GLY A 43 3.08 -7.35 18.74
C GLY A 43 4.22 -6.35 18.64
N LEU A 44 3.98 -5.17 18.07
CA LEU A 44 4.93 -4.07 17.92
C LEU A 44 4.23 -2.74 18.21
N GLU A 45 5.01 -1.73 18.60
CA GLU A 45 4.48 -0.37 18.74
C GLU A 45 3.88 0.11 17.41
N PRO A 46 2.68 0.74 17.41
CA PRO A 46 2.02 1.22 16.19
C PRO A 46 2.91 2.06 15.27
N LYS A 47 3.82 2.86 15.84
CA LYS A 47 4.78 3.67 15.07
C LYS A 47 5.77 2.81 14.30
N VAL A 48 6.24 1.71 14.87
CA VAL A 48 7.16 0.77 14.22
C VAL A 48 6.45 0.08 13.06
N LEU A 49 5.21 -0.37 13.26
CA LEU A 49 4.40 -1.01 12.21
C LEU A 49 4.12 -0.04 11.05
N ALA A 50 3.77 1.21 11.35
CA ALA A 50 3.58 2.23 10.32
C ALA A 50 4.89 2.57 9.59
N ARG A 51 6.02 2.56 10.30
CA ARG A 51 7.33 2.78 9.70
C ARG A 51 7.72 1.66 8.75
N LEU A 52 7.49 0.40 9.13
CA LEU A 52 7.69 -0.77 8.26
C LEU A 52 6.84 -0.66 6.99
N TYR A 53 5.56 -0.29 7.13
CA TYR A 53 4.70 -0.03 5.97
C TYR A 53 5.29 1.04 5.04
N SER A 54 5.75 2.15 5.62
CA SER A 54 6.31 3.28 4.86
C SER A 54 7.63 2.95 4.17
N ILE A 55 8.41 2.01 4.69
CA ILE A 55 9.68 1.57 4.09
C ILE A 55 9.46 0.51 3.01
N TYR A 56 8.60 -0.47 3.25
CA TYR A 56 8.47 -1.62 2.34
C TYR A 56 7.33 -1.47 1.34
N CYS A 57 6.15 -1.02 1.78
CA CYS A 57 4.96 -1.02 0.93
C CYS A 57 4.82 0.28 0.14
N GLN A 58 5.03 1.43 0.79
CA GLN A 58 4.81 2.73 0.16
C GLN A 58 5.67 3.00 -1.08
N PRO A 59 6.98 2.67 -1.13
CA PRO A 59 7.79 2.90 -2.33
C PRO A 59 7.32 2.06 -3.52
N ILE A 60 6.91 0.81 -3.27
CA ILE A 60 6.35 -0.06 -4.31
C ILE A 60 5.08 0.58 -4.87
N LEU A 61 4.21 1.09 -4.00
CA LEU A 61 2.96 1.73 -4.38
C LEU A 61 3.17 2.99 -5.21
N ASN A 62 4.04 3.88 -4.74
CA ASN A 62 4.35 5.13 -5.44
C ASN A 62 4.95 4.86 -6.82
N TYR A 63 5.91 3.93 -6.91
CA TYR A 63 6.51 3.54 -8.18
C TYR A 63 5.48 3.07 -9.20
N GLY A 64 4.54 2.21 -8.79
CA GLY A 64 3.51 1.72 -9.71
C GLY A 64 2.54 2.80 -10.20
N ILE A 65 2.26 3.78 -9.35
CA ILE A 65 1.37 4.89 -9.66
C ILE A 65 2.04 5.93 -10.56
N GLU A 66 3.34 6.16 -10.39
CA GLU A 66 4.09 7.04 -11.30
C GLU A 66 4.24 6.40 -12.69
N MET A 67 4.36 5.07 -12.75
CA MET A 67 4.56 4.33 -14.01
C MET A 67 3.27 4.13 -14.82
N CYS A 68 2.14 3.96 -14.14
CA CYS A 68 0.84 3.82 -14.77
C CYS A 68 0.10 5.16 -14.68
N HIS A 69 -0.34 5.76 -15.79
CA HIS A 69 -1.17 6.97 -15.73
C HIS A 69 -2.57 6.63 -15.16
N ILE A 70 -2.65 6.47 -13.84
CA ILE A 70 -3.82 6.00 -13.10
C ILE A 70 -4.83 7.13 -12.96
N LYS A 71 -6.12 6.79 -13.12
CA LYS A 71 -7.22 7.74 -12.92
C LYS A 71 -7.29 8.22 -11.47
N LYS A 72 -7.60 9.51 -11.26
CA LYS A 72 -7.79 10.11 -9.92
C LYS A 72 -8.78 9.36 -9.02
N SER A 73 -9.85 8.79 -9.58
CA SER A 73 -10.84 8.00 -8.83
C SER A 73 -10.22 6.74 -8.21
N LYS A 74 -9.25 6.14 -8.89
CA LYS A 74 -8.54 4.94 -8.44
C LYS A 74 -7.46 5.28 -7.41
N LEU A 75 -6.81 6.44 -7.50
CA LEU A 75 -5.91 6.94 -6.45
C LEU A 75 -6.62 7.03 -5.10
N LYS A 76 -7.83 7.61 -5.07
CA LYS A 76 -8.66 7.65 -3.84
C LYS A 76 -8.97 6.26 -3.28
N TYR A 77 -9.10 5.25 -4.14
CA TYR A 77 -9.31 3.87 -3.70
C TYR A 77 -8.04 3.28 -3.06
N TYR A 78 -6.87 3.52 -3.64
CA TYR A 78 -5.60 3.08 -3.07
C TYR A 78 -5.33 3.75 -1.73
N ASP A 79 -5.60 5.05 -1.61
CA ASP A 79 -5.50 5.81 -0.37
C ASP A 79 -6.36 5.24 0.76
N LYS A 80 -7.65 4.98 0.46
CA LYS A 80 -8.58 4.34 1.41
C LYS A 80 -8.10 2.94 1.81
N SER A 81 -7.58 2.20 0.84
CA SER A 81 -7.08 0.83 1.06
C SER A 81 -5.83 0.84 1.94
N GLN A 82 -4.88 1.74 1.69
CA GLN A 82 -3.70 1.97 2.54
C GLN A 82 -4.11 2.28 3.99
N ALA A 83 -5.03 3.21 4.19
CA ALA A 83 -5.51 3.56 5.53
C ALA A 83 -6.14 2.35 6.25
N CYS A 84 -6.94 1.54 5.54
CA CYS A 84 -7.52 0.32 6.11
C CYS A 84 -6.47 -0.71 6.53
N ILE A 85 -5.41 -0.88 5.73
CA ILE A 85 -4.32 -1.80 6.02
C ILE A 85 -3.58 -1.36 7.28
N ILE A 86 -3.21 -0.08 7.37
CA ILE A 86 -2.46 0.45 8.51
C ILE A 86 -3.28 0.29 9.79
N LYS A 87 -4.55 0.71 9.79
CA LYS A 87 -5.46 0.52 10.92
C LYS A 87 -5.49 -0.92 11.41
N ARG A 88 -5.69 -1.87 10.49
CA ARG A 88 -5.71 -3.29 10.83
C ARG A 88 -4.40 -3.74 11.47
N ASN A 89 -3.26 -3.34 10.91
CA ASN A 89 -1.95 -3.73 11.44
C ASN A 89 -1.69 -3.17 12.84
N ILE A 90 -2.24 -2.02 13.20
CA ILE A 90 -2.11 -1.43 14.54
C ILE A 90 -3.29 -1.75 15.47
N GLY A 91 -4.18 -2.67 15.09
CA GLY A 91 -5.30 -3.11 15.92
C GLY A 91 -6.53 -2.19 15.94
N LEU A 92 -6.63 -1.24 15.02
CA LEU A 92 -7.77 -0.33 14.90
C LEU A 92 -8.83 -0.82 13.90
N SER A 93 -10.09 -0.48 14.20
CA SER A 93 -11.21 -0.75 13.30
C SER A 93 -11.07 0.02 11.98
N LYS A 94 -11.55 -0.56 10.88
CA LYS A 94 -11.61 0.09 9.56
C LYS A 94 -12.39 1.42 9.60
N PHE A 95 -13.35 1.56 10.53
CA PHE A 95 -14.20 2.73 10.70
C PHE A 95 -13.55 3.89 11.49
N THR A 96 -12.38 3.67 12.08
CA THR A 96 -11.65 4.71 12.83
C THR A 96 -11.31 5.89 11.93
N LYS A 97 -11.35 7.14 12.43
CA LYS A 97 -10.95 8.31 11.63
C LYS A 97 -9.48 8.21 11.20
N ASN A 98 -9.20 8.54 9.93
CA ASN A 98 -7.92 8.21 9.28
C ASN A 98 -6.93 9.36 9.35
N THR A 99 -7.40 10.60 9.23
CA THR A 99 -6.55 11.77 8.92
C THR A 99 -5.53 12.03 10.01
N ALA A 100 -5.99 12.27 11.25
CA ALA A 100 -5.12 12.48 12.41
C ALA A 100 -4.21 11.27 12.70
N LEU A 101 -4.71 10.05 12.44
CA LEU A 101 -3.94 8.82 12.62
C LEU A 101 -2.76 8.74 11.64
N LEU A 102 -3.00 8.97 10.35
CA LEU A 102 -1.97 8.90 9.33
C LEU A 102 -0.93 10.02 9.50
N GLU A 103 -1.36 11.22 9.91
CA GLU A 103 -0.47 12.33 10.29
C GLU A 103 0.42 11.96 11.47
N ALA A 104 -0.15 11.44 12.55
CA ALA A 104 0.60 11.01 13.74
C ALA A 104 1.62 9.89 13.42
N LEU A 105 1.27 9.01 12.47
CA LEU A 105 2.11 7.91 12.02
C LEU A 105 3.10 8.31 10.90
N LYS A 106 3.05 9.56 10.44
CA LYS A 106 3.86 10.10 9.33
C LYS A 106 3.77 9.26 8.05
N VAL A 107 2.60 8.71 7.77
CA VAL A 107 2.34 7.95 6.55
C VAL A 107 1.82 8.90 5.47
N ARG A 108 2.51 8.98 4.33
CA ARG A 108 2.08 9.86 3.22
C ARG A 108 0.86 9.28 2.49
N SER A 109 -0.02 10.15 2.01
CA SER A 109 -1.06 9.75 1.06
C SER A 109 -0.44 9.31 -0.28
N ILE A 110 -1.23 8.55 -1.02
CA ILE A 110 -0.94 8.05 -2.36
C ILE A 110 -1.43 9.05 -3.41
#